data_AF-A0A850M2B5-F1
#
_entry.id   AF-A0A850M2B5-F1
#
_cell.length_a   1.000
_cell.length_b   1.000
_cell.length_c   1.000
_cell.angle_alpha   90.00
_cell.angle_beta   90.00
_cell.angle_gamma   90.00
#
_symmetry.space_group_name_H-M   'P 1'
#
loop_
_entity.id
_entity.type
_entity.pdbx_description
1 polymer ?
#
loop_
_entity_poly.entity_id
_entity_poly.type
_entity_poly.pdbx_seq_one_letter_code
_entity_poly.pdbx_strand_id
1 'polypeptide(L)'
;MNSQNASNDNSSIKESKKVDNFKNLFKKYFDAVIFLVNAIVFLVVGIPTIWRLTLLLDEAILDILNALLLLSIPILMNVMAFFLLIGRKRSAITPLLILIFQGFLFSILMFVNLLFSILLGLNAVAAIFCVKKRPLLPRFKTKNGIIIPLLMIFIIISPVALYFITTKATITLPAHTNPNFRVSFYCEFYNNDTFTNDHLTNLEAYNSRIFLAINESQIYNNSLAHNLTERLNAANVRVYAWLLLDYSEGYWAADSNVLEFENLTSTFIAWAKANNLTYEGIMIDSEPSYQRLNAIQEQIGSFNIYGALMDLRRTATSGNHEFAKERYEALVNSIQAQGYEAMVVGFPMPIDDLADGDDTLQQLMGVSTMPPYNWNYSSFMIYRSTYQDMIKVDFGSYMVYSYAKTTWNLFGTQSSISLARSGQSPYSSLDEMKKDAFIVKNMGFNEVIWISFERFDRQFGNTGLTELLGALNESKSVSFNYNPFCGYSRFLFSFADSVNIL
;
A
#
# COMPACT_ATOMS: atom_id res chain seq x y z
N MET A 1 -71.54 26.60 -38.30
CA MET A 1 -70.80 25.33 -38.18
C MET A 1 -69.38 25.55 -38.71
N ASN A 2 -68.39 25.39 -37.83
CA ASN A 2 -66.97 25.18 -38.06
C ASN A 2 -66.15 26.23 -38.86
N SER A 3 -65.66 27.23 -38.15
CA SER A 3 -64.44 27.97 -38.48
C SER A 3 -63.48 27.92 -37.28
N GLN A 4 -62.56 26.95 -37.25
CA GLN A 4 -61.37 26.97 -36.39
C GLN A 4 -60.42 25.84 -36.82
N ASN A 5 -59.11 26.12 -36.73
CA ASN A 5 -57.94 25.23 -36.88
C ASN A 5 -57.30 25.08 -38.27
N ALA A 6 -56.47 26.05 -38.63
CA ALA A 6 -55.35 25.83 -39.57
C ALA A 6 -54.25 26.90 -39.36
N SER A 7 -53.51 26.87 -38.26
CA SER A 7 -52.37 27.79 -38.08
C SER A 7 -51.24 27.30 -37.16
N ASN A 8 -50.98 25.99 -37.04
CA ASN A 8 -49.94 25.49 -36.13
C ASN A 8 -48.96 24.45 -36.72
N ASP A 9 -48.86 24.29 -38.04
CA ASP A 9 -48.10 23.16 -38.62
C ASP A 9 -46.73 23.52 -39.24
N ASN A 10 -46.26 24.77 -39.12
CA ASN A 10 -45.00 25.22 -39.74
C ASN A 10 -43.81 25.35 -38.78
N SER A 11 -43.97 25.15 -37.47
CA SER A 11 -42.85 25.15 -36.51
C SER A 11 -42.13 23.79 -36.46
N SER A 12 -42.85 22.67 -36.63
CA SER A 12 -42.29 21.31 -36.55
C SER A 12 -41.31 21.01 -37.70
N ILE A 13 -41.54 21.57 -38.89
CA ILE A 13 -40.72 21.32 -40.08
C ILE A 13 -39.35 22.04 -40.01
N LYS A 14 -39.26 23.19 -39.31
CA LYS A 14 -37.97 23.88 -39.10
C LYS A 14 -37.09 23.20 -38.05
N GLU A 15 -37.69 22.55 -37.06
CA GLU A 15 -36.95 21.78 -36.04
C GLU A 15 -36.35 20.50 -36.62
N SER A 16 -37.11 19.78 -37.45
CA SER A 16 -36.63 18.58 -38.15
C SER A 16 -35.38 18.85 -38.98
N LYS A 17 -35.34 19.95 -39.76
CA LYS A 17 -34.16 20.30 -40.58
C LYS A 17 -32.92 20.66 -39.76
N LYS A 18 -33.08 21.24 -38.56
CA LYS A 18 -31.94 21.52 -37.66
C LYS A 18 -31.36 20.23 -37.07
N VAL A 19 -32.21 19.28 -36.67
CA VAL A 19 -31.78 17.98 -36.13
C VAL A 19 -31.03 17.16 -37.19
N ASP A 20 -31.49 17.19 -38.44
CA ASP A 20 -30.83 16.47 -39.53
C ASP A 20 -29.48 17.08 -39.91
N ASN A 21 -29.36 18.42 -39.84
CA ASN A 21 -28.08 19.08 -40.08
C ASN A 21 -27.07 18.78 -38.97
N PHE A 22 -27.52 18.74 -37.70
CA PHE A 22 -26.66 18.38 -36.57
C PHE A 22 -26.18 16.92 -36.64
N LYS A 23 -27.08 15.97 -36.97
CA LYS A 23 -26.70 14.55 -37.17
C LYS A 23 -25.69 14.37 -38.31
N ASN A 24 -25.85 15.11 -39.40
CA ASN A 24 -24.91 15.06 -40.53
C ASN A 24 -23.57 15.70 -40.18
N LEU A 25 -23.56 16.79 -39.41
CA LEU A 25 -22.33 17.39 -38.91
C LEU A 25 -21.61 16.44 -37.94
N PHE A 26 -22.34 15.89 -36.96
CA PHE A 26 -21.80 14.95 -35.99
C PHE A 26 -21.22 13.73 -36.69
N LYS A 27 -21.93 13.12 -37.64
CA LYS A 27 -21.44 11.99 -38.43
C LYS A 27 -20.21 12.32 -39.27
N LYS A 28 -20.11 13.55 -39.78
CA LYS A 28 -18.97 14.01 -40.60
C LYS A 28 -17.71 14.26 -39.77
N TYR A 29 -17.87 14.69 -38.51
CA TYR A 29 -16.76 15.05 -37.63
C TYR A 29 -16.58 14.10 -36.44
N PHE A 30 -17.37 13.02 -36.35
CA PHE A 30 -17.33 12.05 -35.25
C PHE A 30 -15.91 11.51 -35.04
N ASP A 31 -15.23 11.16 -36.13
CA ASP A 31 -13.86 10.64 -36.08
C ASP A 31 -12.86 11.69 -35.55
N ALA A 32 -13.06 12.97 -35.90
CA ALA A 32 -12.24 14.08 -35.39
C ALA A 32 -12.53 14.39 -33.91
N VAL A 33 -13.80 14.28 -33.48
CA VAL A 33 -14.19 14.46 -32.08
C VAL A 33 -13.65 13.34 -31.22
N ILE A 34 -13.74 12.08 -31.66
CA ILE A 34 -13.17 10.93 -30.94
C ILE A 34 -11.64 11.02 -30.89
N PHE A 35 -10.98 11.43 -31.99
CA PHE A 35 -9.54 11.66 -32.01
C PHE A 35 -9.13 12.78 -31.05
N LEU A 36 -9.88 13.88 -31.02
CA LEU A 36 -9.66 14.99 -30.10
C LEU A 36 -9.86 14.56 -28.63
N VAL A 37 -10.91 13.80 -28.33
CA VAL A 37 -11.16 13.27 -26.98
C VAL A 37 -10.04 12.32 -26.55
N ASN A 38 -9.61 11.39 -27.42
CA ASN A 38 -8.51 10.48 -27.11
C ASN A 38 -7.16 11.21 -26.97
N ALA A 39 -6.91 12.23 -27.79
CA ALA A 39 -5.73 13.09 -27.67
C ALA A 39 -5.76 13.89 -26.37
N ILE A 40 -6.92 14.42 -25.97
CA ILE A 40 -7.11 15.10 -24.69
C ILE A 40 -6.90 14.13 -23.54
N VAL A 41 -7.47 12.92 -23.57
CA VAL A 41 -7.24 11.89 -22.54
C VAL A 41 -5.76 11.51 -22.47
N PHE A 42 -5.06 11.36 -23.59
CA PHE A 42 -3.63 11.08 -23.60
C PHE A 42 -2.79 12.25 -23.05
N LEU A 43 -3.13 13.49 -23.41
CA LEU A 43 -2.43 14.69 -22.94
C LEU A 43 -2.71 15.01 -21.48
N VAL A 44 -3.93 14.76 -20.99
CA VAL A 44 -4.39 15.11 -19.64
C VAL A 44 -4.16 13.99 -18.64
N VAL A 45 -4.23 12.73 -19.06
CA VAL A 45 -4.03 11.57 -18.19
C VAL A 45 -2.68 10.93 -18.48
N GLY A 46 -2.41 10.59 -19.74
CA GLY A 46 -1.17 9.88 -20.13
C GLY A 46 0.12 10.64 -19.80
N ILE A 47 0.23 11.90 -20.21
CA ILE A 47 1.45 12.70 -19.97
C ILE A 47 1.69 12.97 -18.48
N PRO A 48 0.70 13.41 -17.68
CA PRO A 48 0.89 13.60 -16.25
C PRO A 48 1.17 12.30 -15.50
N THR A 49 0.55 11.17 -15.89
CA THR A 49 0.90 9.85 -15.33
C THR A 49 2.35 9.47 -15.67
N ILE A 50 2.81 9.67 -16.91
CA ILE A 50 4.20 9.39 -17.29
C ILE A 50 5.16 10.32 -16.55
N TRP A 51 4.87 11.62 -16.46
CA TRP A 51 5.70 12.59 -15.74
C TRP A 51 5.77 12.26 -14.24
N ARG A 52 4.63 11.98 -13.60
CA ARG A 52 4.57 11.55 -12.19
C ARG A 52 5.30 10.23 -11.96
N LEU A 53 5.18 9.26 -12.87
CA LEU A 53 5.96 8.02 -12.82
C LEU A 53 7.46 8.27 -12.90
N THR A 54 7.89 9.26 -13.69
CA THR A 54 9.31 9.62 -13.81
C THR A 54 9.83 10.26 -12.51
N LEU A 55 8.98 11.02 -11.82
CA LEU A 55 9.31 11.66 -10.54
C LEU A 55 9.25 10.70 -9.34
N LEU A 56 8.28 9.79 -9.30
CA LEU A 56 8.09 8.84 -8.20
C LEU A 56 9.12 7.72 -8.20
N LEU A 57 9.60 7.31 -9.37
CA LEU A 57 10.38 6.08 -9.47
C LEU A 57 11.89 6.27 -9.29
N ASP A 58 12.52 7.38 -9.69
CA ASP A 58 13.98 7.64 -9.57
C ASP A 58 14.87 6.38 -9.77
N GLU A 59 14.42 5.48 -10.66
CA GLU A 59 14.88 4.11 -10.87
C GLU A 59 14.91 3.81 -12.37
N ALA A 60 15.66 2.78 -12.72
CA ALA A 60 16.14 2.48 -14.07
C ALA A 60 15.08 2.56 -15.17
N ILE A 61 15.53 2.98 -16.36
CA ILE A 61 14.83 2.95 -17.68
C ILE A 61 13.84 1.79 -17.87
N LEU A 62 14.07 0.63 -17.24
CA LEU A 62 13.16 -0.51 -17.26
C LEU A 62 11.76 -0.21 -16.71
N ASP A 63 11.59 0.52 -15.62
CA ASP A 63 10.25 0.76 -15.04
C ASP A 63 9.43 1.74 -15.89
N ILE A 64 10.11 2.74 -16.47
CA ILE A 64 9.53 3.62 -17.50
C ILE A 64 9.11 2.80 -18.72
N LEU A 65 9.96 1.87 -19.19
CA LEU A 65 9.62 0.98 -20.31
C LEU A 65 8.42 0.08 -19.98
N ASN A 66 8.30 -0.41 -18.74
CA ASN A 66 7.19 -1.26 -18.30
C ASN A 66 5.87 -0.50 -18.23
N ALA A 67 5.89 0.72 -17.69
CA ALA A 67 4.73 1.61 -17.69
C ALA A 67 4.31 2.01 -19.11
N LEU A 68 5.29 2.33 -19.98
CA LEU A 68 5.03 2.59 -21.40
C LEU A 68 4.47 1.35 -22.11
N LEU A 69 4.92 0.15 -21.76
CA LEU A 69 4.39 -1.11 -22.31
C LEU A 69 2.94 -1.34 -21.86
N LEU A 70 2.63 -1.13 -20.58
CA LEU A 70 1.29 -1.25 -20.02
C LEU A 70 0.31 -0.23 -20.64
N LEU A 71 0.77 1.00 -20.85
CA LEU A 71 0.00 2.07 -21.52
C LEU A 71 -0.12 1.86 -23.04
N SER A 72 0.87 1.22 -23.66
CA SER A 72 0.84 0.94 -25.11
C SER A 72 -0.30 0.00 -25.50
N ILE A 73 -0.76 -0.85 -24.59
CA ILE A 73 -1.82 -1.84 -24.82
C ILE A 73 -3.18 -1.16 -25.07
N PRO A 74 -3.73 -0.31 -24.18
CA PRO A 74 -4.97 0.40 -24.44
C PRO A 74 -4.84 1.39 -25.61
N ILE A 75 -3.67 2.01 -25.82
CA ILE A 75 -3.43 2.86 -26.99
C ILE A 75 -3.54 2.05 -28.28
N LEU A 76 -2.86 0.89 -28.35
CA LEU A 76 -2.88 0.03 -29.51
C LEU A 76 -4.28 -0.54 -29.75
N MET A 77 -5.01 -0.92 -28.70
CA MET A 77 -6.40 -1.39 -28.80
C MET A 77 -7.34 -0.29 -29.33
N ASN A 78 -7.17 0.96 -28.89
CA ASN A 78 -7.94 2.09 -29.41
C ASN A 78 -7.62 2.40 -30.88
N VAL A 79 -6.34 2.38 -31.25
CA VAL A 79 -5.91 2.53 -32.65
C VAL A 79 -6.44 1.39 -33.52
N MET A 80 -6.47 0.15 -33.02
CA MET A 80 -7.01 -1.00 -33.74
C MET A 80 -8.54 -0.93 -33.91
N ALA A 81 -9.26 -0.53 -32.86
CA ALA A 81 -10.71 -0.29 -32.92
C ALA A 81 -11.04 0.81 -33.95
N PHE A 82 -10.25 1.87 -33.99
CA PHE A 82 -10.33 2.95 -34.96
C PHE A 82 -10.04 2.49 -36.40
N PHE A 83 -9.02 1.66 -36.60
CA PHE A 83 -8.69 1.09 -37.92
C PHE A 83 -9.81 0.17 -38.45
N LEU A 84 -10.44 -0.60 -37.56
CA LEU A 84 -11.58 -1.46 -37.89
C LEU A 84 -12.85 -0.66 -38.18
N LEU A 85 -12.98 0.54 -37.61
CA LEU A 85 -14.06 1.51 -37.83
C LEU A 85 -13.95 2.18 -39.21
N ILE A 86 -12.75 2.65 -39.60
CA ILE A 86 -12.51 3.34 -40.87
C ILE A 86 -12.64 2.39 -42.09
N GLY A 87 -12.36 1.10 -41.90
CA GLY A 87 -12.29 0.14 -43.00
C GLY A 87 -13.61 -0.36 -43.59
N ARG A 88 -14.78 -0.11 -42.97
CA ARG A 88 -16.05 -0.70 -43.46
C ARG A 88 -17.28 0.19 -43.29
N LYS A 89 -18.02 0.37 -44.40
CA LYS A 89 -19.42 0.82 -44.46
C LYS A 89 -20.36 -0.19 -43.76
N ARG A 90 -20.25 -0.38 -42.44
CA ARG A 90 -21.22 -1.16 -41.66
C ARG A 90 -21.77 -0.34 -40.50
N SER A 91 -23.02 -0.64 -40.16
CA SER A 91 -23.85 0.10 -39.22
C SER A 91 -23.15 0.40 -37.88
N ALA A 92 -23.35 1.61 -37.37
CA ALA A 92 -22.85 2.14 -36.09
C ALA A 92 -23.14 1.26 -34.85
N ILE A 93 -23.95 0.22 -34.99
CA ILE A 93 -24.28 -0.75 -33.95
C ILE A 93 -23.05 -1.59 -33.55
N THR A 94 -22.19 -2.00 -34.48
CA THR A 94 -21.03 -2.86 -34.12
C THR A 94 -19.98 -2.10 -33.28
N PRO A 95 -19.59 -0.86 -33.61
CA PRO A 95 -18.70 -0.06 -32.76
C PRO A 95 -19.32 0.30 -31.42
N LEU A 96 -20.63 0.60 -31.38
CA LEU A 96 -21.34 0.88 -30.14
C LEU A 96 -21.39 -0.37 -29.24
N LEU A 97 -21.59 -1.56 -29.81
CA LEU A 97 -21.51 -2.82 -29.08
C LEU A 97 -20.07 -3.13 -28.64
N ILE A 98 -19.04 -2.74 -29.39
CA ILE A 98 -17.63 -2.86 -28.97
C ILE A 98 -17.33 -1.87 -27.83
N LEU A 99 -17.86 -0.65 -27.87
CA LEU A 99 -17.73 0.34 -26.79
C LEU A 99 -18.50 -0.06 -25.53
N ILE A 100 -19.71 -0.61 -25.67
CA ILE A 100 -20.49 -1.17 -24.56
C ILE A 100 -19.77 -2.41 -24.01
N PHE A 101 -19.24 -3.27 -24.89
CA PHE A 101 -18.46 -4.43 -24.48
C PHE A 101 -17.11 -4.02 -23.88
N GLN A 102 -16.48 -2.93 -24.31
CA GLN A 102 -15.25 -2.39 -23.73
C GLN A 102 -15.51 -1.68 -22.41
N GLY A 103 -16.62 -0.96 -22.26
CA GLY A 103 -17.08 -0.43 -20.98
C GLY A 103 -17.39 -1.56 -20.01
N PHE A 104 -18.06 -2.61 -20.48
CA PHE A 104 -18.30 -3.84 -19.73
C PHE A 104 -16.99 -4.59 -19.43
N LEU A 105 -16.05 -4.68 -20.37
CA LEU A 105 -14.73 -5.32 -20.22
C LEU A 105 -13.85 -4.50 -19.28
N PHE A 106 -13.96 -3.18 -19.26
CA PHE A 106 -13.27 -2.27 -18.34
C PHE A 106 -13.84 -2.39 -16.92
N SER A 107 -15.17 -2.48 -16.78
CA SER A 107 -15.84 -2.83 -15.52
C SER A 107 -15.51 -4.25 -15.05
N ILE A 108 -15.23 -5.16 -15.97
CA ILE A 108 -14.80 -6.54 -15.74
C ILE A 108 -13.28 -6.64 -15.51
N LEU A 109 -12.48 -5.69 -15.98
CA LEU A 109 -11.04 -5.62 -15.78
C LEU A 109 -10.68 -5.15 -14.35
N MET A 110 -11.66 -4.63 -13.60
CA MET A 110 -11.56 -4.52 -12.14
C MET A 110 -11.87 -5.86 -11.41
N PHE A 111 -12.35 -6.88 -12.13
CA PHE A 111 -12.76 -8.20 -11.64
C PHE A 111 -11.80 -9.32 -12.13
N VAL A 112 -10.55 -8.96 -12.45
CA VAL A 112 -9.65 -9.76 -13.33
C VAL A 112 -9.27 -11.12 -12.78
N ASN A 113 -9.03 -11.25 -11.48
CA ASN A 113 -8.52 -12.52 -10.95
C ASN A 113 -9.61 -13.61 -10.83
N LEU A 114 -10.87 -13.23 -10.56
CA LEU A 114 -12.00 -14.17 -10.52
C LEU A 114 -12.56 -14.45 -11.92
N LEU A 115 -12.53 -13.45 -12.80
CA LEU A 115 -12.85 -13.63 -14.22
C LEU A 115 -11.84 -14.53 -14.93
N PHE A 116 -10.53 -14.45 -14.62
CA PHE A 116 -9.54 -15.34 -15.24
C PHE A 116 -9.84 -16.82 -14.95
N SER A 117 -10.28 -17.14 -13.74
CA SER A 117 -10.65 -18.51 -13.34
C SER A 117 -11.97 -18.98 -13.96
N ILE A 118 -12.97 -18.10 -14.01
CA ILE A 118 -14.28 -18.39 -14.65
C ILE A 118 -14.14 -18.46 -16.17
N LEU A 119 -13.31 -17.61 -16.80
CA LEU A 119 -13.02 -17.66 -18.23
C LEU A 119 -12.15 -18.86 -18.59
N LEU A 120 -11.25 -19.36 -17.73
CA LEU A 120 -10.56 -20.61 -17.99
C LEU A 120 -11.55 -21.80 -18.02
N GLY A 121 -12.48 -21.84 -17.06
CA GLY A 121 -13.55 -22.85 -17.01
C GLY A 121 -14.53 -22.76 -18.18
N LEU A 122 -14.97 -21.54 -18.54
CA LEU A 122 -15.86 -21.30 -19.67
C LEU A 122 -15.16 -21.52 -21.02
N ASN A 123 -13.86 -21.24 -21.15
CA ASN A 123 -13.08 -21.57 -22.35
C ASN A 123 -12.83 -23.08 -22.48
N ALA A 124 -12.66 -23.81 -21.37
CA ALA A 124 -12.56 -25.27 -21.40
C ALA A 124 -13.89 -25.93 -21.83
N VAL A 125 -15.01 -25.45 -21.28
CA VAL A 125 -16.36 -25.91 -21.66
C VAL A 125 -16.71 -25.49 -23.10
N ALA A 126 -16.36 -24.27 -23.51
CA ALA A 126 -16.56 -23.79 -24.88
C ALA A 126 -15.64 -24.52 -25.88
N ALA A 127 -14.40 -24.86 -25.52
CA ALA A 127 -13.53 -25.69 -26.35
C ALA A 127 -14.10 -27.11 -26.53
N ILE A 128 -14.62 -27.73 -25.47
CA ILE A 128 -15.30 -29.03 -25.52
C ILE A 128 -16.59 -28.97 -26.38
N PHE A 129 -17.35 -27.87 -26.31
CA PHE A 129 -18.53 -27.65 -27.14
C PHE A 129 -18.21 -27.31 -28.61
N CYS A 130 -17.16 -26.53 -28.86
CA CYS A 130 -16.72 -26.12 -30.19
C CYS A 130 -16.05 -27.25 -30.98
N VAL A 131 -15.43 -28.23 -30.31
CA VAL A 131 -14.91 -29.45 -30.98
C VAL A 131 -16.05 -30.33 -31.52
N LYS A 132 -17.28 -30.22 -30.99
CA LYS A 132 -18.41 -31.08 -31.38
C LYS A 132 -19.37 -30.50 -32.42
N LYS A 133 -19.38 -29.19 -32.71
CA LYS A 133 -20.27 -28.60 -33.74
C LYS A 133 -19.65 -27.44 -34.53
N ARG A 134 -19.25 -27.76 -35.77
CA ARG A 134 -18.98 -26.89 -36.94
C ARG A 134 -17.66 -26.06 -36.95
N PRO A 135 -17.08 -25.84 -38.14
CA PRO A 135 -15.74 -25.27 -38.29
C PRO A 135 -15.80 -23.73 -38.26
N LEU A 136 -15.59 -23.14 -37.08
CA LEU A 136 -15.38 -21.70 -36.89
C LEU A 136 -13.90 -21.39 -36.63
N LEU A 137 -13.00 -21.90 -37.47
CA LEU A 137 -11.68 -21.30 -37.55
C LEU A 137 -11.77 -20.14 -38.56
N PRO A 138 -11.44 -18.89 -38.16
CA PRO A 138 -11.29 -17.81 -39.12
C PRO A 138 -10.24 -18.26 -40.14
N ARG A 139 -10.53 -18.11 -41.45
CA ARG A 139 -9.54 -18.41 -42.49
C ARG A 139 -8.32 -17.51 -42.26
N PHE A 140 -7.24 -18.07 -41.73
CA PHE A 140 -5.93 -17.46 -41.47
C PHE A 140 -5.17 -17.06 -42.76
N LYS A 141 -5.86 -16.45 -43.74
CA LYS A 141 -5.28 -16.08 -45.05
C LYS A 141 -4.87 -14.62 -45.17
N THR A 142 -5.11 -13.78 -44.16
CA THR A 142 -4.61 -12.39 -44.18
C THR A 142 -3.52 -12.23 -43.12
N LYS A 143 -2.36 -11.68 -43.53
CA LYS A 143 -1.16 -11.50 -42.67
C LYS A 143 -1.46 -10.82 -41.32
N ASN A 144 -2.55 -10.06 -41.21
CA ASN A 144 -2.91 -9.31 -40.02
C ASN A 144 -3.75 -10.09 -38.99
N GLY A 145 -4.35 -11.23 -39.36
CA GLY A 145 -5.15 -12.05 -38.44
C GLY A 145 -4.35 -12.78 -37.37
N ILE A 146 -3.04 -12.91 -37.56
CA ILE A 146 -2.10 -13.54 -36.61
C ILE A 146 -1.65 -12.54 -35.53
N ILE A 147 -1.76 -11.23 -35.78
CA ILE A 147 -1.21 -10.17 -34.92
C ILE A 147 -1.99 -10.06 -33.59
N ILE A 148 -3.32 -10.24 -33.62
CA ILE A 148 -4.17 -10.09 -32.42
C ILE A 148 -3.92 -11.21 -31.39
N PRO A 149 -3.89 -12.50 -31.78
CA PRO A 149 -3.46 -13.56 -30.86
C PRO A 149 -2.05 -13.34 -30.31
N LEU A 150 -1.10 -12.90 -31.15
CA LEU A 150 0.27 -12.62 -30.71
C LEU A 150 0.33 -11.46 -29.70
N LEU A 151 -0.48 -10.41 -29.87
CA LEU A 151 -0.57 -9.31 -28.90
C LEU A 151 -1.18 -9.73 -27.57
N MET A 152 -2.26 -10.52 -27.57
CA MET A 152 -2.82 -11.03 -26.31
C MET A 152 -1.86 -11.99 -25.61
N ILE A 153 -1.19 -12.86 -26.37
CA ILE A 153 -0.11 -13.70 -25.88
C ILE A 153 1.00 -12.81 -25.29
N PHE A 154 1.40 -11.73 -25.97
CA PHE A 154 2.41 -10.80 -25.47
C PHE A 154 1.97 -10.04 -24.22
N ILE A 155 0.70 -9.65 -24.07
CA ILE A 155 0.17 -8.96 -22.88
C ILE A 155 0.13 -9.90 -21.67
N ILE A 156 -0.19 -11.17 -21.89
CA ILE A 156 -0.24 -12.18 -20.83
C ILE A 156 1.17 -12.66 -20.48
N ILE A 157 2.00 -12.87 -21.49
CA ILE A 157 3.38 -13.32 -21.32
C ILE A 157 4.26 -12.17 -20.84
N SER A 158 3.99 -10.91 -21.17
CA SER A 158 4.88 -9.79 -20.83
C SER A 158 5.10 -9.67 -19.33
N PRO A 159 4.08 -9.54 -18.45
CA PRO A 159 4.31 -9.47 -17.01
C PRO A 159 5.02 -10.71 -16.46
N VAL A 160 4.73 -11.89 -17.02
CA VAL A 160 5.36 -13.17 -16.62
C VAL A 160 6.82 -13.24 -17.09
N ALA A 161 7.11 -12.85 -18.33
CA ALA A 161 8.44 -12.84 -18.92
C ALA A 161 9.28 -11.75 -18.29
N LEU A 162 8.71 -10.58 -18.07
CA LEU A 162 9.29 -9.47 -17.35
C LEU A 162 9.57 -9.87 -15.91
N TYR A 163 8.65 -10.58 -15.24
CA TYR A 163 8.92 -11.22 -13.94
C TYR A 163 10.14 -12.14 -14.00
N PHE A 164 10.23 -13.04 -14.99
CA PHE A 164 11.40 -13.94 -15.12
C PHE A 164 12.69 -13.22 -15.52
N ILE A 165 12.62 -12.07 -16.18
CA ILE A 165 13.77 -11.25 -16.55
C ILE A 165 14.25 -10.44 -15.35
N THR A 166 13.34 -9.80 -14.62
CA THR A 166 13.68 -8.87 -13.53
C THR A 166 13.98 -9.57 -12.21
N THR A 167 13.45 -10.76 -11.96
CA THR A 167 13.80 -11.58 -10.77
C THR A 167 15.28 -11.97 -10.73
N LYS A 168 16.00 -11.84 -11.86
CA LYS A 168 17.46 -12.05 -11.93
C LYS A 168 18.27 -10.80 -11.60
N ALA A 169 17.63 -9.62 -11.50
CA ALA A 169 18.34 -8.42 -11.13
C ALA A 169 18.65 -8.47 -9.63
N THR A 170 19.94 -8.38 -9.32
CA THR A 170 20.43 -8.27 -7.95
C THR A 170 20.77 -6.80 -7.67
N ILE A 171 20.26 -6.30 -6.55
CA ILE A 171 20.62 -5.00 -6.00
C ILE A 171 21.65 -5.26 -4.91
N THR A 172 22.75 -4.52 -4.95
CA THR A 172 23.80 -4.57 -3.94
C THR A 172 23.91 -3.20 -3.29
N LEU A 173 23.61 -3.13 -1.99
CA LEU A 173 23.87 -1.96 -1.19
C LEU A 173 25.30 -2.02 -0.65
N PRO A 174 26.12 -0.98 -0.87
CA PRO A 174 27.46 -0.92 -0.32
C PRO A 174 27.41 -0.91 1.20
N ALA A 175 28.48 -1.39 1.83
CA ALA A 175 28.62 -1.34 3.28
C ALA A 175 28.56 0.11 3.76
N HIS A 176 27.71 0.39 4.75
CA HIS A 176 27.66 1.69 5.42
C HIS A 176 28.15 1.55 6.86
N THR A 177 29.16 2.33 7.21
CA THR A 177 29.63 2.39 8.59
C THR A 177 28.75 3.38 9.36
N ASN A 178 27.83 2.86 10.16
CA ASN A 178 27.06 3.64 11.11
C ASN A 178 27.32 3.10 12.54
N PRO A 179 28.19 3.74 13.33
CA PRO A 179 28.48 3.31 14.70
C PRO A 179 27.33 3.58 15.68
N ASN A 180 26.35 4.40 15.27
CA ASN A 180 25.17 4.71 16.08
C ASN A 180 23.95 3.84 15.71
N PHE A 181 24.12 2.89 14.79
CA PHE A 181 23.06 1.99 14.39
C PHE A 181 22.67 1.09 15.55
N ARG A 182 21.38 1.06 15.89
CA ARG A 182 20.84 0.21 16.96
C ARG A 182 19.78 -0.73 16.41
N VAL A 183 19.59 -1.84 17.12
CA VAL A 183 18.48 -2.77 16.91
C VAL A 183 17.59 -2.69 18.12
N SER A 184 16.30 -2.50 17.89
CA SER A 184 15.30 -2.36 18.94
C SER A 184 14.17 -3.34 18.74
N PHE A 185 13.32 -3.49 19.75
CA PHE A 185 12.25 -4.48 19.72
C PHE A 185 10.94 -3.93 20.26
N TYR A 186 9.84 -4.32 19.62
CA TYR A 186 8.51 -4.26 20.23
C TYR A 186 8.37 -5.37 21.27
N CYS A 187 7.72 -5.06 22.39
CA CYS A 187 7.45 -6.00 23.47
C CYS A 187 5.97 -5.90 23.85
N GLU A 188 5.17 -6.84 23.36
CA GLU A 188 3.70 -6.84 23.47
C GLU A 188 3.17 -7.86 24.48
N PHE A 189 3.75 -9.05 24.49
CA PHE A 189 3.23 -10.22 25.20
C PHE A 189 4.12 -10.62 26.38
N TYR A 190 4.43 -9.64 27.21
CA TYR A 190 5.42 -9.78 28.28
C TYR A 190 4.83 -10.22 29.62
N ASN A 191 5.74 -10.68 30.47
CA ASN A 191 5.53 -10.95 31.88
C ASN A 191 6.79 -10.50 32.66
N ASN A 192 6.80 -10.71 33.98
CA ASN A 192 7.92 -10.26 34.83
C ASN A 192 9.27 -10.90 34.46
N ASP A 193 9.27 -12.05 33.80
CA ASP A 193 10.44 -12.84 33.42
C ASP A 193 10.84 -12.68 31.95
N THR A 194 10.18 -11.80 31.18
CA THR A 194 10.45 -11.60 29.74
C THR A 194 11.92 -11.26 29.44
N PHE A 195 12.57 -10.46 30.30
CA PHE A 195 14.00 -10.18 30.17
C PHE A 195 14.78 -10.95 31.24
N THR A 196 15.86 -11.63 30.84
CA THR A 196 16.88 -12.13 31.78
C THR A 196 17.89 -11.01 32.06
N ASN A 197 18.75 -11.16 33.07
CA ASN A 197 19.81 -10.18 33.32
C ASN A 197 20.80 -10.09 32.15
N ASP A 198 21.01 -11.19 31.44
CA ASP A 198 21.85 -11.20 30.24
C ASP A 198 21.18 -10.43 29.08
N HIS A 199 19.86 -10.54 28.93
CA HIS A 199 19.11 -9.71 27.96
C HIS A 199 19.31 -8.23 28.26
N LEU A 200 19.13 -7.83 29.52
CA LEU A 200 19.26 -6.42 29.93
C LEU A 200 20.68 -5.90 29.68
N THR A 201 21.70 -6.69 30.03
CA THR A 201 23.12 -6.34 29.79
C THR A 201 23.40 -6.15 28.30
N ASN A 202 22.90 -7.05 27.45
CA ASN A 202 23.07 -6.95 26.01
C ASN A 202 22.31 -5.75 25.41
N LEU A 203 21.06 -5.54 25.80
CA LEU A 203 20.27 -4.41 25.30
C LEU A 203 20.92 -3.07 25.67
N GLU A 204 21.44 -2.93 26.89
CA GLU A 204 22.16 -1.74 27.32
C GLU A 204 23.48 -1.55 26.55
N ALA A 205 24.31 -2.60 26.46
CA ALA A 205 25.61 -2.55 25.80
C ALA A 205 25.54 -2.14 24.31
N TYR A 206 24.44 -2.51 23.64
CA TYR A 206 24.20 -2.16 22.23
C TYR A 206 23.24 -0.97 22.06
N ASN A 207 22.91 -0.27 23.15
CA ASN A 207 22.05 0.91 23.15
C ASN A 207 20.70 0.65 22.44
N SER A 208 20.14 -0.54 22.64
CA SER A 208 18.84 -0.96 22.13
C SER A 208 17.71 -0.27 22.88
N ARG A 209 16.58 -0.06 22.18
CA ARG A 209 15.33 0.42 22.78
C ARG A 209 14.31 -0.73 22.85
N ILE A 210 13.46 -0.66 23.88
CA ILE A 210 12.27 -1.50 24.00
C ILE A 210 11.03 -0.62 23.83
N PHE A 211 10.23 -0.93 22.82
CA PHE A 211 8.90 -0.35 22.61
C PHE A 211 7.90 -1.21 23.38
N LEU A 212 7.64 -0.82 24.62
CA LEU A 212 6.83 -1.60 25.55
C LEU A 212 5.36 -1.27 25.34
N ALA A 213 4.56 -2.28 24.99
CA ALA A 213 3.11 -2.16 24.91
C ALA A 213 2.53 -1.86 26.31
N ILE A 214 1.75 -0.81 26.44
CA ILE A 214 1.08 -0.42 27.67
C ILE A 214 -0.39 -0.23 27.32
N ASN A 215 -1.18 -1.27 27.57
CA ASN A 215 -2.62 -1.17 27.45
C ASN A 215 -3.19 -0.35 28.62
N GLU A 216 -4.26 0.40 28.39
CA GLU A 216 -4.87 1.28 29.39
C GLU A 216 -5.22 0.57 30.71
N SER A 217 -5.63 -0.69 30.64
CA SER A 217 -5.93 -1.51 31.82
C SER A 217 -4.70 -1.76 32.71
N GLN A 218 -3.48 -1.52 32.21
CA GLN A 218 -2.22 -1.68 32.93
C GLN A 218 -1.71 -0.38 33.59
N ILE A 219 -2.43 0.74 33.48
CA ILE A 219 -2.03 2.04 34.05
C ILE A 219 -2.43 2.13 35.52
N TYR A 220 -1.77 1.31 36.35
CA TYR A 220 -1.90 1.31 37.80
C TYR A 220 -0.62 0.77 38.46
N ASN A 221 -0.45 0.99 39.77
CA ASN A 221 0.78 0.61 40.47
C ASN A 221 0.90 -0.92 40.59
N ASN A 222 2.12 -1.45 40.42
CA ASN A 222 2.43 -2.88 40.41
C ASN A 222 1.81 -3.69 39.27
N SER A 223 1.29 -3.04 38.22
CA SER A 223 0.95 -3.72 36.97
C SER A 223 2.18 -4.35 36.32
N LEU A 224 1.98 -5.22 35.32
CA LEU A 224 3.12 -5.77 34.56
C LEU A 224 3.92 -4.66 33.88
N ALA A 225 3.24 -3.66 33.29
CA ALA A 225 3.88 -2.50 32.66
C ALA A 225 4.74 -1.71 33.65
N HIS A 226 4.21 -1.49 34.87
CA HIS A 226 4.94 -0.84 35.97
C HIS A 226 6.25 -1.57 36.28
N ASN A 227 6.13 -2.84 36.68
CA ASN A 227 7.26 -3.62 37.18
C ASN A 227 8.32 -3.85 36.11
N LEU A 228 7.89 -4.04 34.85
CA LEU A 228 8.82 -4.24 33.75
C LEU A 228 9.54 -2.95 33.37
N THR A 229 8.85 -1.81 33.39
CA THR A 229 9.48 -0.50 33.14
C THR A 229 10.51 -0.18 34.23
N GLU A 230 10.17 -0.38 35.52
CA GLU A 230 11.13 -0.20 36.61
C GLU A 230 12.39 -1.05 36.42
N ARG A 231 12.21 -2.31 36.00
CA ARG A 231 13.33 -3.23 35.75
C ARG A 231 14.19 -2.79 34.57
N LEU A 232 13.60 -2.33 33.47
CA LEU A 232 14.31 -1.80 32.31
C LEU A 232 15.07 -0.51 32.66
N ASN A 233 14.43 0.42 33.38
CA ASN A 233 15.04 1.66 33.86
C ASN A 233 16.23 1.38 34.80
N ALA A 234 16.08 0.45 35.74
CA ALA A 234 17.17 0.06 36.65
C ALA A 234 18.39 -0.54 35.93
N ALA A 235 18.18 -1.10 34.73
CA ALA A 235 19.23 -1.63 33.86
C ALA A 235 19.71 -0.63 32.80
N ASN A 236 19.27 0.64 32.85
CA ASN A 236 19.55 1.67 31.85
C ASN A 236 19.15 1.29 30.41
N VAL A 237 18.19 0.38 30.24
CA VAL A 237 17.60 0.07 28.94
C VAL A 237 16.58 1.15 28.60
N ARG A 238 16.68 1.73 27.40
CA ARG A 238 15.78 2.79 26.96
C ARG A 238 14.40 2.23 26.63
N VAL A 239 13.35 2.92 27.06
CA VAL A 239 11.96 2.47 26.89
C VAL A 239 11.13 3.52 26.17
N TYR A 240 10.39 3.10 25.16
CA TYR A 240 9.28 3.84 24.57
C TYR A 240 7.97 3.26 25.07
N ALA A 241 7.03 4.13 25.43
CA ALA A 241 5.68 3.72 25.75
C ALA A 241 4.88 3.56 24.46
N TRP A 242 4.57 2.33 24.08
CA TRP A 242 3.63 2.01 23.02
C TRP A 242 2.24 1.91 23.63
N LEU A 243 1.44 2.97 23.51
CA LEU A 243 0.14 3.04 24.16
C LEU A 243 -0.92 2.28 23.35
N LEU A 244 -1.73 1.49 24.05
CA LEU A 244 -2.80 0.70 23.45
C LEU A 244 -4.10 0.95 24.22
N LEU A 245 -5.18 1.19 23.49
CA LEU A 245 -6.53 1.21 24.04
C LEU A 245 -7.01 -0.22 24.30
N ASP A 246 -8.11 -0.39 25.02
CA ASP A 246 -8.81 -1.65 25.05
C ASP A 246 -9.38 -1.98 23.66
N TYR A 247 -9.54 -3.29 23.40
CA TYR A 247 -10.06 -3.75 22.12
C TYR A 247 -11.42 -3.14 21.77
N SER A 248 -12.29 -2.89 22.76
CA SER A 248 -13.59 -2.24 22.55
C SER A 248 -13.51 -0.80 22.02
N GLU A 249 -12.40 -0.13 22.26
CA GLU A 249 -12.15 1.25 21.85
C GLU A 249 -11.24 1.35 20.61
N GLY A 250 -10.87 0.20 20.03
CA GLY A 250 -10.15 0.12 18.77
C GLY A 250 -8.69 -0.31 18.86
N TYR A 251 -8.15 -0.53 20.07
CA TYR A 251 -6.80 -1.02 20.36
C TYR A 251 -5.65 -0.08 19.92
N TRP A 252 -5.58 0.27 18.65
CA TRP A 252 -4.60 1.18 18.05
C TRP A 252 -5.14 2.60 17.88
N ALA A 253 -4.25 3.56 17.61
CA ALA A 253 -4.63 4.93 17.30
C ALA A 253 -5.22 5.00 15.88
N ALA A 254 -6.48 5.42 15.78
CA ALA A 254 -7.23 5.57 14.54
C ALA A 254 -8.04 6.88 14.55
N ASP A 255 -8.66 7.22 13.43
CA ASP A 255 -9.49 8.43 13.33
C ASP A 255 -10.73 8.36 14.21
N SER A 256 -11.25 7.15 14.39
CA SER A 256 -12.50 6.91 15.12
C SER A 256 -12.36 6.99 16.64
N ASN A 257 -11.14 6.98 17.18
CA ASN A 257 -10.88 6.89 18.63
C ASN A 257 -9.84 7.91 19.12
N VAL A 258 -9.67 9.01 18.40
CA VAL A 258 -8.65 10.02 18.71
C VAL A 258 -8.83 10.63 20.11
N LEU A 259 -10.08 10.81 20.57
CA LEU A 259 -10.35 11.39 21.89
C LEU A 259 -10.01 10.43 23.02
N GLU A 260 -10.30 9.14 22.83
CA GLU A 260 -9.94 8.06 23.73
C GLU A 260 -8.41 7.97 23.83
N PHE A 261 -7.69 8.06 22.71
CA PHE A 261 -6.23 8.02 22.68
C PHE A 261 -5.58 9.25 23.33
N GLU A 262 -6.16 10.44 23.18
CA GLU A 262 -5.74 11.64 23.91
C GLU A 262 -5.89 11.47 25.43
N ASN A 263 -7.03 10.92 25.87
CA ASN A 263 -7.27 10.63 27.28
C ASN A 263 -6.27 9.61 27.84
N LEU A 264 -6.04 8.51 27.10
CA LEU A 264 -5.05 7.50 27.44
C LEU A 264 -3.65 8.12 27.60
N THR A 265 -3.23 8.94 26.65
CA THR A 265 -1.91 9.60 26.70
C THR A 265 -1.76 10.49 27.92
N SER A 266 -2.77 11.31 28.23
CA SER A 266 -2.74 12.18 29.41
C SER A 266 -2.69 11.39 30.73
N THR A 267 -3.44 10.29 30.79
CA THR A 267 -3.50 9.38 31.94
C THR A 267 -2.16 8.67 32.14
N PHE A 268 -1.56 8.17 31.05
CA PHE A 268 -0.24 7.55 31.06
C PHE A 268 0.83 8.51 31.58
N ILE A 269 0.89 9.74 31.07
CA ILE A 269 1.89 10.74 31.49
C ILE A 269 1.77 11.04 32.99
N ALA A 270 0.55 11.20 33.50
CA ALA A 270 0.32 11.43 34.92
C ALA A 270 0.77 10.23 35.77
N TRP A 271 0.44 9.01 35.33
CA TRP A 271 0.84 7.77 36.00
C TRP A 271 2.35 7.54 36.00
N ALA A 272 3.02 7.75 34.86
CA ALA A 272 4.46 7.58 34.73
C ALA A 272 5.21 8.55 35.66
N LYS A 273 4.78 9.82 35.72
CA LYS A 273 5.33 10.83 36.63
C LYS A 273 5.11 10.48 38.10
N ALA A 274 3.90 10.04 38.46
CA ALA A 274 3.58 9.68 39.84
C ALA A 274 4.42 8.50 40.37
N ASN A 275 4.86 7.61 39.48
CA ASN A 275 5.67 6.44 39.81
C ASN A 275 7.17 6.60 39.50
N ASN A 276 7.61 7.80 39.07
CA ASN A 276 9.00 8.07 38.67
C ASN A 276 9.54 7.12 37.58
N LEU A 277 8.67 6.68 36.67
CA LEU A 277 9.04 5.86 35.53
C LEU A 277 9.61 6.74 34.42
N THR A 278 10.70 6.28 33.81
CA THR A 278 11.41 7.00 32.74
C THR A 278 11.12 6.35 31.39
N TYR A 279 10.63 7.17 30.46
CA TYR A 279 10.43 6.81 29.06
C TYR A 279 11.15 7.84 28.19
N GLU A 280 11.80 7.38 27.12
CA GLU A 280 12.45 8.25 26.13
C GLU A 280 11.41 8.92 25.22
N GLY A 281 10.30 8.23 24.95
CA GLY A 281 9.21 8.75 24.16
C GLY A 281 7.91 7.98 24.29
N ILE A 282 6.88 8.52 23.64
CA ILE A 282 5.56 7.93 23.49
C ILE A 282 5.38 7.62 22.00
N MET A 283 5.03 6.37 21.73
CA MET A 283 4.81 5.85 20.40
C MET A 283 3.32 5.70 20.14
N ILE A 284 2.86 6.31 19.05
CA ILE A 284 1.50 6.22 18.53
C ILE A 284 1.51 5.21 17.40
N ASP A 285 0.89 4.06 17.62
CA ASP A 285 0.75 3.00 16.63
C ASP A 285 -0.52 3.24 15.82
N SER A 286 -0.32 3.72 14.60
CA SER A 286 -1.36 4.19 13.70
C SER A 286 -1.82 3.08 12.76
N GLU A 287 -2.95 2.50 13.13
CA GLU A 287 -3.58 1.41 12.38
C GLU A 287 -5.09 1.66 12.33
N PRO A 288 -5.81 1.11 11.33
CA PRO A 288 -7.25 1.03 11.39
C PRO A 288 -7.69 0.41 12.71
N SER A 289 -8.75 0.93 13.32
CA SER A 289 -9.26 0.38 14.59
C SER A 289 -9.48 -1.14 14.49
N TYR A 290 -9.29 -1.84 15.59
CA TYR A 290 -9.35 -3.30 15.64
C TYR A 290 -10.63 -3.89 15.00
N GLN A 291 -11.79 -3.29 15.29
CA GLN A 291 -13.06 -3.70 14.70
C GLN A 291 -13.04 -3.57 13.17
N ARG A 292 -12.46 -2.48 12.67
CA ARG A 292 -12.37 -2.18 11.25
C ARG A 292 -11.41 -3.13 10.56
N LEU A 293 -10.20 -3.30 11.11
CA LEU A 293 -9.21 -4.20 10.54
C LEU A 293 -9.77 -5.63 10.44
N ASN A 294 -10.44 -6.11 11.49
CA ASN A 294 -11.11 -7.41 11.47
C ASN A 294 -12.22 -7.50 10.42
N ALA A 295 -13.07 -6.47 10.31
CA ALA A 295 -14.14 -6.45 9.32
C ALA A 295 -13.59 -6.51 7.87
N ILE A 296 -12.54 -5.75 7.59
CA ILE A 296 -11.86 -5.76 6.28
C ILE A 296 -11.23 -7.14 6.03
N GLN A 297 -10.54 -7.72 7.01
CA GLN A 297 -9.93 -9.05 6.88
C GLN A 297 -10.97 -10.14 6.65
N GLU A 298 -12.12 -10.10 7.35
CA GLU A 298 -13.22 -11.03 7.14
C GLU A 298 -13.83 -10.90 5.73
N GLN A 299 -14.04 -9.67 5.27
CA GLN A 299 -14.55 -9.41 3.92
C GLN A 299 -13.59 -9.89 2.84
N ILE A 300 -12.28 -9.65 3.00
CA ILE A 300 -11.26 -10.14 2.06
C ILE A 300 -11.19 -11.67 2.11
N GLY A 301 -11.17 -12.27 3.30
CA GLY A 301 -11.10 -13.73 3.50
C GLY A 301 -12.32 -14.48 2.95
N SER A 302 -13.49 -13.83 2.94
CA SER A 302 -14.72 -14.34 2.32
C SER A 302 -14.86 -13.99 0.83
N PHE A 303 -13.81 -13.41 0.21
CA PHE A 303 -13.82 -12.90 -1.17
C PHE A 303 -14.90 -11.84 -1.44
N ASN A 304 -15.43 -11.19 -0.41
CA ASN A 304 -16.37 -10.08 -0.51
C ASN A 304 -15.62 -8.75 -0.75
N ILE A 305 -14.95 -8.67 -1.90
CA ILE A 305 -14.15 -7.50 -2.29
C ILE A 305 -15.01 -6.24 -2.37
N TYR A 306 -16.25 -6.34 -2.84
CA TYR A 306 -17.18 -5.20 -2.88
C TYR A 306 -17.49 -4.68 -1.48
N GLY A 307 -17.70 -5.57 -0.50
CA GLY A 307 -17.89 -5.18 0.90
C GLY A 307 -16.70 -4.42 1.47
N ALA A 308 -15.49 -4.91 1.22
CA ALA A 308 -14.24 -4.25 1.63
C ALA A 308 -14.10 -2.86 1.01
N LEU A 309 -14.36 -2.71 -0.28
CA LEU A 309 -14.30 -1.41 -0.95
C LEU A 309 -15.34 -0.42 -0.42
N MET A 310 -16.56 -0.88 -0.16
CA MET A 310 -17.60 -0.01 0.41
C MET A 310 -17.28 0.40 1.85
N ASP A 311 -16.61 -0.45 2.62
CA ASP A 311 -16.14 -0.12 3.97
C ASP A 311 -14.97 0.87 3.97
N LEU A 312 -14.02 0.74 3.04
CA LEU A 312 -12.96 1.71 2.80
C LEU A 312 -13.55 3.09 2.44
N ARG A 313 -14.43 3.13 1.44
CA ARG A 313 -15.09 4.37 1.00
C ARG A 313 -15.91 5.03 2.10
N ARG A 314 -16.65 4.25 2.89
CA ARG A 314 -17.46 4.79 4.01
C ARG A 314 -16.59 5.55 5.02
N THR A 315 -15.37 5.08 5.24
CA THR A 315 -14.46 5.69 6.20
C THR A 315 -13.81 6.94 5.66
N ALA A 316 -13.35 6.91 4.42
CA ALA A 316 -12.87 8.11 3.74
C ALA A 316 -13.94 9.22 3.73
N THR A 317 -15.22 8.85 3.62
CA THR A 317 -16.35 9.80 3.60
C THR A 317 -16.99 10.06 4.97
N SER A 318 -16.43 9.54 6.07
CA SER A 318 -17.00 9.69 7.41
C SER A 318 -16.90 11.11 7.97
N GLY A 319 -15.95 11.91 7.47
CA GLY A 319 -15.63 13.24 8.00
C GLY A 319 -14.75 13.21 9.25
N ASN A 320 -14.39 12.02 9.76
CA ASN A 320 -13.54 11.89 10.95
C ASN A 320 -12.08 12.26 10.69
N HIS A 321 -11.62 12.14 9.44
CA HIS A 321 -10.22 12.29 9.07
C HIS A 321 -9.65 13.67 9.45
N GLU A 322 -10.24 14.75 8.92
CA GLU A 322 -9.77 16.12 9.21
C GLU A 322 -9.83 16.46 10.70
N PHE A 323 -10.88 15.99 11.39
CA PHE A 323 -10.98 16.16 12.84
C PHE A 323 -9.84 15.43 13.56
N ALA A 324 -9.62 14.15 13.26
CA ALA A 324 -8.59 13.35 13.90
C ALA A 324 -7.18 13.88 13.62
N LYS A 325 -6.91 14.35 12.40
CA LYS A 325 -5.66 15.00 11.99
C LYS A 325 -5.30 16.18 12.90
N GLU A 326 -6.24 17.13 13.07
CA GLU A 326 -6.05 18.29 13.96
C GLU A 326 -5.81 17.87 15.41
N ARG A 327 -6.54 16.85 15.90
CA ARG A 327 -6.39 16.34 17.26
C ARG A 327 -5.06 15.62 17.48
N TYR A 328 -4.62 14.78 16.54
CA TYR A 328 -3.31 14.12 16.62
C TYR A 328 -2.17 15.13 16.55
N GLU A 329 -2.28 16.18 15.74
CA GLU A 329 -1.29 17.27 15.75
C GLU A 329 -1.17 17.96 17.11
N ALA A 330 -2.32 18.26 17.73
CA ALA A 330 -2.35 18.82 19.08
C ALA A 330 -1.78 17.85 20.12
N LEU A 331 -2.07 16.56 19.99
CA LEU A 331 -1.57 15.51 20.87
C LEU A 331 -0.04 15.40 20.79
N VAL A 332 0.54 15.39 19.58
CA VAL A 332 1.99 15.36 19.38
C VAL A 332 2.67 16.56 20.04
N ASN A 333 2.12 17.77 19.84
CA ASN A 333 2.63 18.97 20.51
C ASN A 333 2.55 18.85 22.05
N SER A 334 1.47 18.26 22.56
CA SER A 334 1.30 18.02 24.00
C SER A 334 2.36 17.04 24.54
N ILE A 335 2.59 15.92 23.86
CA ILE A 335 3.63 14.93 24.20
C ILE A 335 5.01 15.60 24.27
N GLN A 336 5.35 16.39 23.26
CA GLN A 336 6.62 17.13 23.19
C GLN A 336 6.76 18.17 24.30
N ALA A 337 5.68 18.90 24.60
CA ALA A 337 5.68 19.88 25.69
C ALA A 337 5.89 19.23 27.07
N GLN A 338 5.59 17.94 27.21
CA GLN A 338 5.88 17.16 28.42
C GLN A 338 7.31 16.59 28.45
N GLY A 339 8.12 16.83 27.41
CA GLY A 339 9.52 16.42 27.32
C GLY A 339 9.76 15.03 26.74
N TYR A 340 8.74 14.40 26.16
CA TYR A 340 8.86 13.09 25.52
C TYR A 340 9.09 13.23 24.02
N GLU A 341 9.86 12.31 23.43
CA GLU A 341 9.86 12.13 21.98
C GLU A 341 8.49 11.60 21.54
N ALA A 342 7.85 12.28 20.60
CA ALA A 342 6.63 11.81 19.95
C ALA A 342 7.01 11.02 18.69
N MET A 343 6.67 9.73 18.69
CA MET A 343 6.94 8.82 17.59
C MET A 343 5.64 8.29 16.99
N VAL A 344 5.59 8.19 15.66
CA VAL A 344 4.52 7.49 14.95
C VAL A 344 5.05 6.20 14.34
N VAL A 345 4.25 5.15 14.45
CA VAL A 345 4.41 3.91 13.69
C VAL A 345 3.17 3.74 12.83
N GLY A 346 3.34 3.28 11.59
CA GLY A 346 2.19 3.05 10.72
C GLY A 346 2.44 1.98 9.68
N PHE A 347 1.37 1.60 9.01
CA PHE A 347 1.45 0.75 7.82
C PHE A 347 2.37 1.36 6.75
N PRO A 348 2.84 0.56 5.77
CA PRO A 348 3.68 1.10 4.70
C PRO A 348 2.90 2.00 3.75
N MET A 349 1.62 1.70 3.49
CA MET A 349 0.81 2.39 2.46
C MET A 349 0.63 3.91 2.67
N PRO A 350 0.40 4.44 3.89
CA PRO A 350 0.38 5.88 4.15
C PRO A 350 1.63 6.65 3.69
N ILE A 351 2.77 5.98 3.49
CA ILE A 351 3.97 6.65 2.99
C ILE A 351 3.85 7.02 1.52
N ASP A 352 2.99 6.31 0.78
CA ASP A 352 2.77 6.57 -0.64
C ASP A 352 1.94 7.86 -0.81
N ASP A 353 0.96 8.13 0.08
CA ASP A 353 0.25 9.43 0.17
C ASP A 353 1.22 10.61 0.36
N LEU A 354 2.23 10.44 1.21
CA LEU A 354 3.23 11.48 1.44
C LEU A 354 4.12 11.73 0.23
N ALA A 355 4.31 10.70 -0.61
CA ALA A 355 5.18 10.79 -1.77
C ALA A 355 4.52 11.54 -2.95
N ASP A 356 3.19 11.54 -3.05
CA ASP A 356 2.45 12.29 -4.08
C ASP A 356 1.66 13.50 -3.55
N GLY A 357 1.60 13.66 -2.23
CA GLY A 357 1.19 14.88 -1.55
C GLY A 357 -0.30 14.97 -1.25
N ASP A 358 -0.97 13.83 -1.05
CA ASP A 358 -2.34 13.78 -0.54
C ASP A 358 -2.45 12.93 0.76
N ASP A 359 -3.66 12.52 1.13
CA ASP A 359 -3.95 11.69 2.31
C ASP A 359 -5.07 10.66 2.03
N THR A 360 -5.20 10.23 0.78
CA THR A 360 -6.31 9.36 0.37
C THR A 360 -6.20 7.96 0.99
N LEU A 361 -5.03 7.31 0.99
CA LEU A 361 -4.89 5.98 1.59
C LEU A 361 -5.11 6.05 3.10
N GLN A 362 -4.61 7.10 3.75
CA GLN A 362 -4.87 7.45 5.13
C GLN A 362 -6.37 7.56 5.43
N GLN A 363 -7.11 8.35 4.65
CA GLN A 363 -8.57 8.47 4.73
C GLN A 363 -9.28 7.12 4.56
N LEU A 364 -8.86 6.30 3.60
CA LEU A 364 -9.45 4.98 3.36
C LEU A 364 -9.20 4.01 4.52
N MET A 365 -8.01 4.06 5.12
CA MET A 365 -7.66 3.25 6.27
C MET A 365 -8.29 3.77 7.56
N GLY A 366 -8.68 5.05 7.61
CA GLY A 366 -9.18 5.71 8.82
C GLY A 366 -8.05 5.99 9.81
N VAL A 367 -6.92 6.46 9.29
CA VAL A 367 -5.74 6.86 10.05
C VAL A 367 -5.29 8.25 9.59
N SER A 368 -5.05 9.17 10.53
CA SER A 368 -4.70 10.57 10.26
C SER A 368 -3.41 10.99 10.95
N THR A 369 -2.50 10.05 11.17
CA THR A 369 -1.28 10.34 11.93
C THR A 369 -0.15 10.84 11.05
N MET A 370 -0.32 10.95 9.73
CA MET A 370 0.73 11.38 8.79
C MET A 370 0.20 12.44 7.81
N PRO A 371 -0.38 13.54 8.29
CA PRO A 371 0.28 14.55 9.14
C PRO A 371 -0.14 14.45 10.61
N PRO A 372 0.72 14.85 11.57
CA PRO A 372 1.44 16.12 11.50
C PRO A 372 2.92 16.02 11.08
N TYR A 373 3.47 17.08 10.47
CA TYR A 373 4.91 17.18 10.15
C TYR A 373 5.82 17.37 11.37
N ASN A 374 5.24 17.43 12.58
CA ASN A 374 5.96 17.74 13.81
C ASN A 374 6.39 16.48 14.59
N TRP A 375 6.20 15.27 14.08
CA TRP A 375 6.76 14.07 14.73
C TRP A 375 8.27 14.22 14.92
N ASN A 376 8.77 13.74 16.06
CA ASN A 376 10.21 13.68 16.27
C ASN A 376 10.83 12.49 15.52
N TYR A 377 10.06 11.42 15.39
CA TYR A 377 10.51 10.17 14.79
C TYR A 377 9.36 9.40 14.13
N SER A 378 9.64 8.72 13.02
CA SER A 378 8.64 7.91 12.31
C SER A 378 9.18 6.52 11.98
N SER A 379 8.35 5.48 12.11
CA SER A 379 8.68 4.12 11.66
C SER A 379 7.56 3.52 10.84
N PHE A 380 7.93 2.71 9.86
CA PHE A 380 6.97 2.06 8.97
C PHE A 380 7.06 0.55 9.08
N MET A 381 5.90 -0.10 9.24
CA MET A 381 5.76 -1.53 9.44
C MET A 381 5.89 -2.31 8.13
N ILE A 382 7.14 -2.57 7.71
CA ILE A 382 7.42 -3.32 6.48
C ILE A 382 7.39 -4.82 6.76
N TYR A 383 6.20 -5.30 7.13
CA TYR A 383 6.01 -6.64 7.67
C TYR A 383 5.86 -7.71 6.58
N ARG A 384 6.98 -8.16 6.00
CA ARG A 384 7.03 -9.29 5.03
C ARG A 384 6.21 -10.51 5.46
N SER A 385 6.27 -10.89 6.75
CA SER A 385 5.50 -12.04 7.27
C SER A 385 4.00 -11.83 7.18
N THR A 386 3.50 -10.59 7.31
CA THR A 386 2.06 -10.28 7.22
C THR A 386 1.55 -10.55 5.82
N TYR A 387 2.27 -10.14 4.78
CA TYR A 387 1.90 -10.46 3.38
C TYR A 387 1.98 -11.97 3.11
N GLN A 388 3.01 -12.64 3.65
CA GLN A 388 3.12 -14.10 3.56
C GLN A 388 1.95 -14.80 4.27
N ASP A 389 1.44 -14.26 5.38
CA ASP A 389 0.31 -14.84 6.09
C ASP A 389 -1.01 -14.58 5.36
N MET A 390 -1.26 -13.34 4.95
CA MET A 390 -2.51 -12.89 4.35
C MET A 390 -2.73 -13.43 2.95
N ILE A 391 -1.71 -13.33 2.08
CA ILE A 391 -1.84 -13.64 0.65
C ILE A 391 -0.86 -14.72 0.17
N LYS A 392 -0.11 -15.34 1.09
CA LYS A 392 0.87 -16.42 0.80
C LYS A 392 2.00 -15.98 -0.13
N VAL A 393 2.33 -14.69 -0.11
CA VAL A 393 3.41 -14.10 -0.91
C VAL A 393 4.38 -13.35 -0.01
N ASP A 394 5.66 -13.71 -0.08
CA ASP A 394 6.77 -12.93 0.45
C ASP A 394 7.37 -12.09 -0.68
N PHE A 395 7.26 -10.78 -0.56
CA PHE A 395 7.87 -9.84 -1.52
C PHE A 395 9.40 -9.79 -1.42
N GLY A 396 9.98 -10.48 -0.44
CA GLY A 396 11.42 -10.56 -0.23
C GLY A 396 12.01 -9.25 0.30
N SER A 397 13.33 -9.26 0.50
CA SER A 397 14.10 -8.11 0.99
C SER A 397 13.96 -6.86 0.11
N TYR A 398 13.56 -6.99 -1.16
CA TYR A 398 13.30 -5.83 -2.03
C TYR A 398 12.16 -4.95 -1.50
N MET A 399 11.16 -5.53 -0.83
CA MET A 399 10.10 -4.73 -0.20
C MET A 399 10.66 -3.82 0.91
N VAL A 400 11.56 -4.35 1.74
CA VAL A 400 12.26 -3.59 2.78
C VAL A 400 13.04 -2.45 2.14
N TYR A 401 13.86 -2.74 1.12
CA TYR A 401 14.59 -1.70 0.39
C TYR A 401 13.68 -0.64 -0.24
N SER A 402 12.61 -1.08 -0.91
CA SER A 402 11.71 -0.19 -1.66
C SER A 402 11.05 0.84 -0.74
N TYR A 403 10.45 0.39 0.37
CA TYR A 403 9.84 1.31 1.33
C TYR A 403 10.88 2.08 2.13
N ALA A 404 12.00 1.46 2.53
CA ALA A 404 13.08 2.17 3.23
C ALA A 404 13.67 3.31 2.40
N LYS A 405 13.78 3.17 1.07
CA LYS A 405 14.21 4.23 0.17
C LYS A 405 13.25 5.43 0.22
N THR A 406 11.95 5.17 0.14
CA THR A 406 10.92 6.23 0.23
C THR A 406 10.93 6.90 1.61
N THR A 407 10.97 6.11 2.69
CA THR A 407 11.09 6.63 4.07
C THR A 407 12.31 7.50 4.26
N TRP A 408 13.49 7.04 3.80
CA TRP A 408 14.73 7.80 3.92
C TRP A 408 14.68 9.12 3.17
N ASN A 409 14.10 9.14 1.96
CA ASN A 409 13.97 10.35 1.17
C ASN A 409 13.07 11.40 1.83
N LEU A 410 12.03 10.96 2.55
CA LEU A 410 11.08 11.84 3.21
C LEU A 410 11.57 12.32 4.59
N PHE A 411 12.19 11.45 5.37
CA PHE A 411 12.44 11.68 6.80
C PHE A 411 13.92 11.60 7.21
N GLY A 412 14.79 11.04 6.36
CA GLY A 412 16.20 10.84 6.66
C GLY A 412 16.44 10.16 8.02
N THR A 413 17.32 10.74 8.83
CA THR A 413 17.70 10.19 10.14
C THR A 413 16.62 10.29 11.21
N GLN A 414 15.51 11.00 10.96
CA GLN A 414 14.34 11.08 11.86
C GLN A 414 13.35 9.93 11.61
N SER A 415 13.84 8.81 11.08
CA SER A 415 13.02 7.65 10.84
C SER A 415 13.74 6.34 11.10
N SER A 416 12.96 5.27 11.19
CA SER A 416 13.40 3.88 11.26
C SER A 416 12.49 2.99 10.41
N ILE A 417 12.84 1.71 10.34
CA ILE A 417 12.01 0.69 9.68
C ILE A 417 11.65 -0.37 10.72
N SER A 418 10.36 -0.69 10.78
CA SER A 418 9.83 -1.77 11.62
C SER A 418 9.68 -3.03 10.78
N LEU A 419 10.34 -4.10 11.20
CA LEU A 419 10.39 -5.40 10.52
C LEU A 419 9.57 -6.44 11.28
N ALA A 420 9.11 -7.44 10.53
CA ALA A 420 8.05 -8.36 10.93
C ALA A 420 8.45 -9.38 12.01
N ARG A 421 7.50 -10.26 12.32
CA ARG A 421 7.56 -11.25 13.41
C ARG A 421 8.82 -12.11 13.38
N SER A 422 9.73 -11.85 14.32
CA SER A 422 10.91 -12.67 14.59
C SER A 422 10.51 -14.12 14.84
N GLY A 423 11.26 -15.07 14.27
CA GLY A 423 11.00 -16.50 14.41
C GLY A 423 9.84 -17.03 13.56
N GLN A 424 9.22 -16.19 12.73
CA GLN A 424 8.21 -16.60 11.76
C GLN A 424 8.73 -16.36 10.34
N SER A 425 8.37 -17.22 9.38
CA SER A 425 8.72 -17.03 7.97
C SER A 425 8.36 -15.61 7.48
N PRO A 426 9.27 -14.89 6.79
CA PRO A 426 10.58 -15.36 6.31
C PRO A 426 11.73 -15.28 7.33
N TYR A 427 11.50 -14.71 8.51
CA TYR A 427 12.48 -14.51 9.58
C TYR A 427 12.59 -15.70 10.55
N SER A 428 12.53 -16.93 10.03
CA SER A 428 12.76 -18.13 10.83
C SER A 428 14.24 -18.39 11.15
N SER A 429 15.16 -17.60 10.58
CA SER A 429 16.60 -17.66 10.83
C SER A 429 17.18 -16.26 11.09
N LEU A 430 18.27 -16.21 11.86
CA LEU A 430 19.00 -14.97 12.10
C LEU A 430 19.60 -14.40 10.81
N ASP A 431 19.93 -15.22 9.82
CA ASP A 431 20.53 -14.74 8.56
C ASP A 431 19.57 -13.87 7.75
N GLU A 432 18.29 -14.24 7.66
CA GLU A 432 17.28 -13.39 7.00
C GLU A 432 17.02 -12.11 7.80
N MET A 433 17.03 -12.19 9.13
CA MET A 433 16.93 -11.00 9.99
C MET A 433 18.12 -10.05 9.78
N LYS A 434 19.35 -10.56 9.88
CA LYS A 434 20.58 -9.81 9.66
C LYS A 434 20.58 -9.16 8.28
N LYS A 435 20.15 -9.89 7.24
CA LYS A 435 20.09 -9.38 5.86
C LYS A 435 19.21 -8.15 5.74
N ASP A 436 17.97 -8.19 6.24
CA ASP A 436 17.07 -7.04 6.14
C ASP A 436 17.48 -5.89 7.08
N ALA A 437 18.05 -6.19 8.25
CA ALA A 437 18.66 -5.18 9.11
C ALA A 437 19.86 -4.48 8.45
N PHE A 438 20.71 -5.22 7.71
CA PHE A 438 21.79 -4.61 6.93
C PHE A 438 21.27 -3.75 5.78
N ILE A 439 20.11 -4.06 5.19
CA ILE A 439 19.49 -3.17 4.19
C ILE A 439 19.16 -1.84 4.84
N VAL A 440 18.46 -1.87 5.98
CA VAL A 440 18.08 -0.66 6.73
C VAL A 440 19.34 0.13 7.15
N LYS A 441 20.34 -0.55 7.74
CA LYS A 441 21.61 0.08 8.11
C LYS A 441 22.33 0.71 6.90
N ASN A 442 22.45 -0.02 5.79
CA ASN A 442 23.20 0.43 4.62
C ASN A 442 22.51 1.56 3.84
N MET A 443 21.21 1.77 4.10
CA MET A 443 20.47 2.94 3.60
C MET A 443 20.71 4.20 4.44
N GLY A 444 21.41 4.12 5.57
CA GLY A 444 21.79 5.27 6.40
C GLY A 444 20.93 5.47 7.65
N PHE A 445 19.92 4.63 7.88
CA PHE A 445 19.10 4.68 9.09
C PHE A 445 19.95 4.46 10.34
N ASN A 446 19.48 4.99 11.48
CA ASN A 446 20.11 4.79 12.79
C ASN A 446 19.47 3.64 13.57
N GLU A 447 18.34 3.10 13.12
CA GLU A 447 17.59 2.12 13.88
C GLU A 447 16.76 1.21 12.97
N VAL A 448 16.69 -0.06 13.37
CA VAL A 448 15.72 -1.04 12.88
C VAL A 448 15.00 -1.64 14.08
N ILE A 449 13.67 -1.81 13.97
CA ILE A 449 12.83 -2.27 15.08
C ILE A 449 12.20 -3.61 14.69
N TRP A 450 12.28 -4.62 15.54
CA TRP A 450 11.71 -5.95 15.30
C TRP A 450 10.47 -6.20 16.15
N ILE A 451 9.39 -6.68 15.54
CA ILE A 451 8.26 -7.25 16.28
C ILE A 451 8.46 -8.76 16.46
N SER A 452 8.21 -9.41 17.60
CA SER A 452 8.30 -8.88 18.96
C SER A 452 9.45 -9.60 19.70
N PHE A 453 9.99 -8.99 20.76
CA PHE A 453 11.11 -9.50 21.54
C PHE A 453 10.85 -10.91 22.09
N GLU A 454 9.63 -11.18 22.57
CA GLU A 454 9.29 -12.46 23.21
C GLU A 454 9.33 -13.62 22.20
N ARG A 455 8.96 -13.33 20.94
CA ARG A 455 9.08 -14.32 19.85
C ARG A 455 10.53 -14.52 19.45
N PHE A 456 11.28 -13.43 19.37
CA PHE A 456 12.72 -13.49 19.11
C PHE A 456 13.44 -14.35 20.15
N ASP A 457 13.24 -14.05 21.44
CA ASP A 457 13.88 -14.75 22.54
C ASP A 457 13.51 -16.23 22.58
N ARG A 458 12.22 -16.56 22.41
CA ARG A 458 11.78 -17.96 22.33
C ARG A 458 12.48 -18.74 21.22
N GLN A 459 12.74 -18.11 20.08
CA GLN A 459 13.33 -18.77 18.92
C GLN A 459 14.85 -18.83 18.97
N PHE A 460 15.50 -17.74 19.41
CA PHE A 460 16.95 -17.55 19.26
C PHE A 460 17.68 -17.36 20.60
N GLY A 461 16.97 -17.05 21.67
CA GLY A 461 17.50 -16.81 23.01
C GLY A 461 18.49 -15.66 23.10
N ASN A 462 19.12 -15.53 24.26
CA ASN A 462 20.17 -14.55 24.50
C ASN A 462 21.39 -14.70 23.56
N THR A 463 21.74 -15.93 23.18
CA THR A 463 22.84 -16.17 22.23
C THR A 463 22.52 -15.54 20.87
N GLY A 464 21.30 -15.74 20.36
CA GLY A 464 20.87 -15.12 19.12
C GLY A 464 20.74 -13.60 19.22
N LEU A 465 20.33 -13.07 20.38
CA LEU A 465 20.34 -11.63 20.65
C LEU A 465 21.75 -11.06 20.49
N THR A 466 22.71 -11.67 21.18
CA THR A 466 24.13 -11.27 21.11
C THR A 466 24.67 -11.35 19.68
N GLU A 467 24.34 -12.42 18.95
CA GLU A 467 24.77 -12.60 17.56
C GLU A 467 24.18 -11.52 16.64
N LEU A 468 22.87 -11.25 16.73
CA LEU A 468 22.20 -10.26 15.89
C LEU A 468 22.76 -8.86 16.14
N LEU A 469 22.87 -8.46 17.41
CA LEU A 469 23.39 -7.17 17.82
C LEU A 469 24.87 -7.00 17.41
N GLY A 470 25.69 -8.02 17.66
CA GLY A 470 27.11 -8.04 17.30
C GLY A 470 27.35 -7.93 15.79
N ALA A 471 26.58 -8.68 14.99
CA ALA A 471 26.71 -8.65 13.53
C ALA A 471 26.47 -7.25 12.96
N LEU A 472 25.53 -6.49 13.53
CA LEU A 472 25.17 -5.17 13.02
C LEU A 472 26.12 -4.05 13.45
N ASN A 473 27.18 -4.34 14.20
CA ASN A 473 28.33 -3.45 14.34
C ASN A 473 29.29 -3.52 13.15
N GLU A 474 29.27 -4.60 12.38
CA GLU A 474 30.14 -4.78 11.21
C GLU A 474 29.74 -3.87 10.04
N SER A 475 30.71 -3.51 9.20
CA SER A 475 30.45 -2.84 7.92
C SER A 475 30.45 -3.88 6.80
N LYS A 476 29.25 -4.26 6.34
CA LYS A 476 29.06 -5.34 5.37
C LYS A 476 28.08 -4.91 4.28
N SER A 477 28.44 -5.16 3.02
CA SER A 477 27.52 -4.98 1.89
C SER A 477 26.45 -6.06 1.91
N VAL A 478 25.25 -5.72 1.46
CA VAL A 478 24.13 -6.68 1.35
C VAL A 478 23.62 -6.74 -0.07
N SER A 479 23.33 -7.94 -0.55
CA SER A 479 22.74 -8.16 -1.88
C SER A 479 21.42 -8.89 -1.77
N PHE A 480 20.46 -8.50 -2.59
CA PHE A 480 19.13 -9.09 -2.65
C PHE A 480 18.56 -8.98 -4.05
N ASN A 481 17.59 -9.82 -4.37
CA ASN A 481 16.97 -9.81 -5.69
C ASN A 481 15.85 -8.77 -5.72
N TYR A 482 15.79 -8.03 -6.81
CA TYR A 482 14.65 -7.19 -7.15
C TYR A 482 13.38 -8.03 -7.23
N ASN A 483 12.28 -7.52 -6.70
CA ASN A 483 10.98 -8.16 -6.81
C ASN A 483 9.98 -7.23 -7.52
N PRO A 484 9.66 -7.50 -8.79
CA PRO A 484 8.76 -6.64 -9.57
C PRO A 484 7.35 -6.57 -8.97
N PHE A 485 6.90 -7.60 -8.24
CA PHE A 485 5.57 -7.58 -7.63
C PHE A 485 5.43 -6.50 -6.58
N CYS A 486 6.51 -6.15 -5.87
CA CYS A 486 6.49 -5.02 -4.94
C CYS A 486 6.37 -3.68 -5.67
N GLY A 487 7.08 -3.51 -6.80
CA GLY A 487 6.96 -2.30 -7.62
C GLY A 487 5.55 -2.16 -8.21
N TYR A 488 4.99 -3.25 -8.73
CA TYR A 488 3.63 -3.26 -9.26
C TYR A 488 2.57 -3.02 -8.19
N SER A 489 2.70 -3.61 -7.00
CA SER A 489 1.72 -3.40 -5.94
C SER A 489 1.70 -1.93 -5.49
N ARG A 490 2.86 -1.33 -5.26
CA ARG A 490 2.99 0.10 -4.94
C ARG A 490 2.42 0.97 -6.05
N PHE A 491 2.78 0.70 -7.30
CA PHE A 491 2.22 1.42 -8.44
C PHE A 491 0.68 1.33 -8.50
N LEU A 492 0.11 0.14 -8.25
CA LEU A 492 -1.35 -0.02 -8.27
C LEU A 492 -2.02 0.79 -7.16
N PHE A 493 -1.44 0.84 -5.96
CA PHE A 493 -1.95 1.65 -4.86
C PHE A 493 -1.87 3.14 -5.21
N SER A 494 -0.69 3.66 -5.54
CA SER A 494 -0.53 5.08 -5.92
C SER A 494 -1.32 5.46 -7.16
N PHE A 495 -1.48 4.54 -8.13
CA PHE A 495 -2.32 4.80 -9.29
C PHE A 495 -3.78 4.93 -8.88
N ALA A 496 -4.33 3.92 -8.17
CA ALA A 496 -5.73 3.91 -7.76
C ALA A 496 -6.10 5.13 -6.92
N ASP A 497 -5.16 5.54 -6.06
CA ASP A 497 -5.17 6.77 -5.30
C ASP A 497 -5.20 8.01 -6.20
N SER A 498 -4.18 8.23 -7.04
CA SER A 498 -4.06 9.42 -7.89
C SER A 498 -5.21 9.67 -8.87
N VAL A 499 -5.99 8.63 -9.22
CA VAL A 499 -7.17 8.75 -10.09
C VAL A 499 -8.50 8.71 -9.33
N ASN A 500 -8.45 8.76 -7.99
CA ASN A 500 -9.60 8.80 -7.09
C ASN A 500 -10.61 7.68 -7.41
N ILE A 501 -10.07 6.47 -7.69
CA ILE A 501 -10.87 5.27 -8.00
C ILE A 501 -11.34 4.59 -6.70
N LEU A 502 -10.58 4.76 -5.61
CA LEU A 502 -10.92 4.30 -4.26
C LEU A 502 -11.77 5.36 -3.54
#